data_AF-A0A382T2I6-F1
#
_entry.id   AF-A0A382T2I6-F1
#
_cell.length_a   1.000
_cell.length_b   1.000
_cell.length_c   1.000
_cell.angle_alpha   90.00
_cell.angle_beta   90.00
_cell.angle_gamma   90.00
#
_symmetry.space_group_name_H-M   'P 1'
#
loop_
_entity.id
_entity.type
_entity.pdbx_description
1 polymer ?
#
loop_
_entity_poly.entity_id
_entity_poly.type
_entity_poly.pdbx_seq_one_letter_code
_entity_poly.pdbx_strand_id
1 'polypeptide(L)'
;CIQEYKFELYENNGDIIKSNINEISSLDISYLPELNKEFLENTYMNAVLTFELVDNIKKSKLVLGEYNQNYRSLHLAVRKIQKRQFKIDNRIKKLEKEKGYLERENETNKVNKIQSQIDELNNEKIEIAKKIPSNWDDAHNKYKALAMEKKKAVTKYKRNVDSVYQNIQKLKEIIKDQDKLNKLDYKILNLKELIFKESKDDGMNRIKSVEKILNEIAGAETIKEKLSKARRTLKKDDADINIINILLDEANEIYIFEKEWRAKAEKELLPQLNKFDDSIKNTIGLRLQEKLTKEQAKYVAACRST
;
A
#
# COMPACT_ATOMS: atom_id res chain seq x y z
N CYS A 1 -6.59 -7.07 -17.61
CA CYS A 1 -5.69 -6.20 -18.38
C CYS A 1 -4.30 -6.07 -17.75
N ILE A 2 -3.91 -4.98 -17.07
CA ILE A 2 -2.50 -4.79 -16.66
C ILE A 2 -1.95 -5.88 -15.75
N GLN A 3 -2.79 -6.47 -14.90
CA GLN A 3 -2.38 -7.59 -14.05
C GLN A 3 -2.14 -8.88 -14.85
N GLU A 4 -2.92 -9.12 -15.90
CA GLU A 4 -2.75 -10.30 -16.78
C GLU A 4 -1.51 -10.15 -17.65
N TYR A 5 -1.27 -8.95 -18.19
CA TYR A 5 -0.01 -8.60 -18.87
C TYR A 5 1.22 -8.93 -18.01
N LYS A 6 1.19 -8.59 -16.72
CA LYS A 6 2.29 -8.93 -15.80
C LYS A 6 2.45 -10.44 -15.60
N PHE A 7 1.35 -11.17 -15.55
CA PHE A 7 1.40 -12.61 -15.32
C PHE A 7 2.03 -13.34 -16.51
N GLU A 8 1.74 -12.89 -17.74
CA GLU A 8 2.42 -13.35 -18.95
C GLU A 8 3.93 -13.04 -18.89
N LEU A 9 4.32 -11.84 -18.42
CA LEU A 9 5.73 -11.52 -18.22
C LEU A 9 6.42 -12.40 -17.18
N TYR A 10 5.74 -12.76 -16.09
CA TYR A 10 6.30 -13.69 -15.10
C TYR A 10 6.40 -15.12 -15.62
N GLU A 11 5.48 -15.56 -16.48
CA GLU A 11 5.55 -16.88 -17.12
C GLU A 11 6.70 -16.94 -18.12
N ASN A 12 6.88 -15.91 -18.94
CA ASN A 12 7.90 -15.90 -20.00
C ASN A 12 9.31 -15.58 -19.48
N ASN A 13 9.42 -14.72 -18.46
CA ASN A 13 10.71 -14.21 -17.96
C ASN A 13 10.99 -14.60 -16.50
N GLY A 14 10.23 -15.55 -15.94
CA GLY A 14 10.29 -15.89 -14.52
C GLY A 14 11.69 -16.29 -14.05
N ASP A 15 12.38 -17.13 -14.82
CA ASP A 15 13.72 -17.60 -14.47
C ASP A 15 14.76 -16.49 -14.53
N ILE A 16 14.64 -15.58 -15.51
CA ILE A 16 15.51 -14.40 -15.61
C ILE A 16 15.31 -13.49 -14.39
N ILE A 17 14.06 -13.22 -14.00
CA ILE A 17 13.75 -12.39 -12.84
C ILE A 17 14.30 -13.02 -11.56
N LYS A 18 14.09 -14.33 -11.36
CA LYS A 18 14.64 -15.06 -10.21
C LYS A 18 16.17 -15.03 -10.18
N SER A 19 16.81 -15.21 -11.34
CA SER A 19 18.26 -15.12 -11.47
C SER A 19 18.77 -13.73 -11.06
N ASN A 20 18.11 -12.65 -11.50
CA ASN A 20 18.48 -11.29 -11.12
C ASN A 20 18.30 -11.03 -9.62
N ILE A 21 17.24 -11.58 -9.00
CA ILE A 21 17.05 -11.51 -7.54
C ILE A 21 18.19 -12.26 -6.82
N ASN A 22 18.53 -13.45 -7.29
CA ASN A 22 19.60 -14.25 -6.69
C ASN A 22 20.96 -13.54 -6.82
N GLU A 23 21.28 -13.00 -8.00
CA GLU A 23 22.51 -12.24 -8.26
C GLU A 23 22.68 -11.10 -7.25
N ILE A 24 21.66 -10.24 -7.11
CA ILE A 24 21.77 -9.10 -6.19
C ILE A 24 21.75 -9.54 -4.71
N SER A 25 21.03 -10.61 -4.37
CA SER A 25 20.99 -11.14 -3.00
C SER A 25 22.30 -11.79 -2.54
N SER A 26 23.18 -12.15 -3.48
CA SER A 26 24.48 -12.76 -3.20
C SER A 26 25.61 -11.75 -2.96
N LEU A 27 25.34 -10.46 -3.13
CA LEU A 27 26.33 -9.41 -2.93
C LEU A 27 26.73 -9.32 -1.45
N ASP A 28 28.01 -9.02 -1.22
CA ASP A 28 28.47 -8.68 0.12
C ASP A 28 27.80 -7.38 0.59
N ILE A 29 27.01 -7.50 1.65
CA ILE A 29 26.30 -6.40 2.31
C ILE A 29 26.70 -6.29 3.79
N SER A 30 27.79 -6.94 4.20
CA SER A 30 28.26 -6.98 5.60
C SER A 30 28.62 -5.60 6.16
N TYR A 31 28.92 -4.63 5.30
CA TYR A 31 29.26 -3.27 5.68
C TYR A 31 28.03 -2.36 5.90
N LEU A 32 26.83 -2.82 5.56
CA LEU A 32 25.60 -2.05 5.79
C LEU A 32 25.24 -2.05 7.29
N PRO A 33 24.55 -1.00 7.79
CA PRO A 33 23.90 -1.06 9.09
C PRO A 33 22.92 -2.25 9.16
N GLU A 34 22.81 -2.90 10.31
CA GLU A 34 21.97 -4.10 10.48
C GLU A 34 20.53 -3.87 10.02
N LEU A 35 19.95 -2.70 10.36
CA LEU A 35 18.61 -2.33 9.93
C LEU A 35 18.47 -2.29 8.39
N ASN A 36 19.49 -1.77 7.69
CA ASN A 36 19.48 -1.70 6.23
C ASN A 36 19.71 -3.07 5.59
N LYS A 37 20.52 -3.92 6.22
CA LYS A 37 20.76 -5.30 5.81
C LYS A 37 19.48 -6.13 5.90
N GLU A 38 18.85 -6.18 7.08
CA GLU A 38 17.57 -6.87 7.29
C GLU A 38 16.49 -6.35 6.35
N PHE A 39 16.43 -5.03 6.14
CA PHE A 39 15.48 -4.41 5.22
C PHE A 39 15.67 -4.87 3.77
N LEU A 40 16.93 -5.01 3.33
CA LEU A 40 17.26 -5.43 1.97
C LEU A 40 17.02 -6.94 1.76
N GLU A 41 17.43 -7.77 2.73
CA GLU A 41 17.15 -9.21 2.73
C GLU A 41 15.65 -9.50 2.67
N ASN A 42 14.85 -8.81 3.51
CA ASN A 42 13.40 -8.90 3.47
C ASN A 42 12.83 -8.46 2.11
N THR A 43 13.42 -7.46 1.48
CA THR A 43 13.01 -6.99 0.16
C THR A 43 13.25 -8.06 -0.91
N TYR A 44 14.38 -8.76 -0.88
CA TYR A 44 14.67 -9.85 -1.80
C TYR A 44 13.78 -11.08 -1.56
N MET A 45 13.56 -11.47 -0.31
CA MET A 45 12.63 -12.56 0.03
C MET A 45 11.23 -12.25 -0.49
N ASN A 46 10.75 -11.03 -0.31
CA ASN A 46 9.45 -10.60 -0.82
C ASN A 46 9.42 -10.53 -2.35
N ALA A 47 10.53 -10.20 -3.01
CA ALA A 47 10.64 -10.27 -4.46
C ALA A 47 10.41 -11.71 -4.97
N VAL A 48 11.04 -12.70 -4.34
CA VAL A 48 10.83 -14.13 -4.64
C VAL A 48 9.40 -14.57 -4.31
N LEU A 49 8.85 -14.13 -3.17
CA LEU A 49 7.48 -14.45 -2.74
C LEU A 49 6.42 -14.02 -3.78
N THR A 50 6.74 -13.06 -4.64
CA THR A 50 5.87 -12.60 -5.73
C THR A 50 5.35 -13.77 -6.59
N PHE A 51 6.19 -14.75 -6.91
CA PHE A 51 5.81 -15.88 -7.76
C PHE A 51 4.74 -16.76 -7.10
N GLU A 52 4.91 -17.10 -5.82
CA GLU A 52 3.92 -17.85 -5.05
C GLU A 52 2.59 -17.07 -4.95
N LEU A 53 2.66 -15.75 -4.74
CA LEU A 53 1.48 -14.89 -4.67
C LEU A 53 0.73 -14.85 -6.01
N VAL A 54 1.43 -14.89 -7.14
CA VAL A 54 0.82 -15.00 -8.48
C VAL A 54 0.08 -16.34 -8.61
N ASP A 55 0.69 -17.44 -8.18
CA ASP A 55 0.05 -18.76 -8.23
C ASP A 55 -1.19 -18.84 -7.34
N ASN A 56 -1.14 -18.24 -6.14
CA ASN A 56 -2.29 -18.12 -5.25
C ASN A 56 -3.45 -17.32 -5.89
N ILE A 57 -3.14 -16.28 -6.68
CA ILE A 57 -4.15 -15.56 -7.46
C ILE A 57 -4.72 -16.44 -8.58
N LYS A 58 -3.88 -17.17 -9.31
CA LYS A 58 -4.35 -18.08 -10.38
C LYS A 58 -5.28 -19.14 -9.82
N LYS A 59 -4.88 -19.81 -8.73
CA LYS A 59 -5.69 -20.81 -8.01
C LYS A 59 -7.03 -20.23 -7.54
N SER A 60 -7.02 -19.09 -6.85
CA SER A 60 -8.28 -18.45 -6.39
C SER A 60 -9.17 -17.94 -7.53
N LYS A 61 -8.58 -17.52 -8.67
CA LYS A 61 -9.34 -17.15 -9.89
C LYS A 61 -10.01 -18.39 -10.49
N LEU A 62 -9.33 -19.53 -10.57
CA LEU A 62 -9.88 -20.79 -11.08
C LEU A 62 -11.04 -21.29 -10.22
N VAL A 63 -10.83 -21.43 -8.90
CA VAL A 63 -11.87 -21.90 -7.96
C VAL A 63 -13.13 -21.03 -8.02
N LEU A 64 -12.98 -19.70 -8.07
CA LEU A 64 -14.12 -18.80 -8.22
C LEU A 64 -14.78 -18.92 -9.61
N GLY A 65 -13.98 -19.13 -10.65
CA GLY A 65 -14.44 -19.31 -12.03
C GLY A 65 -15.30 -20.56 -12.20
N GLU A 66 -14.85 -21.70 -11.67
CA GLU A 66 -15.59 -22.97 -11.67
C GLU A 66 -16.92 -22.84 -10.93
N TYR A 67 -16.89 -22.24 -9.73
CA TYR A 67 -18.11 -22.02 -8.96
C TYR A 67 -19.10 -21.08 -9.70
N ASN A 68 -18.59 -20.11 -10.44
CA ASN A 68 -19.39 -19.15 -11.19
C ASN A 68 -20.18 -19.76 -12.35
N GLN A 69 -19.74 -20.87 -12.94
CA GLN A 69 -20.43 -21.49 -14.08
C GLN A 69 -21.89 -21.83 -13.72
N ASN A 70 -22.09 -22.44 -12.55
CA ASN A 70 -23.42 -22.82 -12.06
C ASN A 70 -24.11 -21.71 -11.25
N TYR A 71 -23.33 -20.87 -10.54
CA TYR A 71 -23.88 -19.79 -9.72
C TYR A 71 -24.49 -18.65 -10.55
N ARG A 72 -23.97 -18.36 -11.75
CA ARG A 72 -24.40 -17.21 -12.55
C ARG A 72 -25.89 -17.22 -12.88
N SER A 73 -26.43 -18.36 -13.30
CA SER A 73 -27.84 -18.50 -13.67
C SER A 73 -28.75 -18.27 -12.47
N LEU A 74 -28.41 -18.88 -11.31
CA LEU A 74 -29.11 -18.68 -10.05
C LEU A 74 -29.07 -17.22 -9.61
N HIS A 75 -27.89 -16.59 -9.65
CA HIS A 75 -27.72 -15.18 -9.30
C HIS A 75 -28.57 -14.26 -10.17
N LEU A 76 -28.56 -14.45 -11.50
CA LEU A 76 -29.36 -13.62 -12.41
C LEU A 76 -30.87 -13.78 -12.15
N ALA A 77 -31.33 -15.00 -11.90
CA ALA A 77 -32.74 -15.26 -11.56
C ALA A 77 -33.16 -14.51 -10.28
N VAL A 78 -32.40 -14.67 -9.19
CA VAL A 78 -32.69 -14.00 -7.91
C VAL A 78 -32.57 -12.48 -8.03
N ARG A 79 -31.60 -11.95 -8.79
CA ARG A 79 -31.49 -10.50 -9.02
C ARG A 79 -32.67 -9.91 -9.78
N LYS A 80 -33.27 -10.64 -10.72
CA LYS A 80 -34.51 -10.19 -11.39
C LYS A 80 -35.67 -10.07 -10.39
N ILE A 81 -35.81 -11.05 -9.50
CA ILE A 81 -36.82 -11.06 -8.42
C ILE A 81 -36.59 -9.86 -7.49
N GLN A 82 -35.39 -9.70 -6.95
CA GLN A 82 -35.03 -8.60 -6.05
C GLN A 82 -35.21 -7.22 -6.71
N LYS A 83 -34.88 -7.09 -8.00
CA LYS A 83 -35.13 -5.85 -8.76
C LYS A 83 -36.62 -5.53 -8.87
N ARG A 84 -37.49 -6.54 -9.02
CA ARG A 84 -38.95 -6.34 -9.04
C ARG A 84 -39.46 -5.92 -7.66
N GLN A 85 -39.00 -6.57 -6.59
CA GLN A 85 -39.33 -6.16 -5.21
C GLN A 85 -38.92 -4.71 -4.94
N PHE A 86 -37.71 -4.31 -5.36
CA PHE A 86 -37.26 -2.92 -5.23
C PHE A 86 -38.12 -1.90 -5.99
N LYS A 87 -38.62 -2.27 -7.18
CA LYS A 87 -39.56 -1.41 -7.93
C LYS A 87 -40.90 -1.26 -7.19
N ILE A 88 -41.41 -2.36 -6.64
CA ILE A 88 -42.63 -2.37 -5.82
C ILE A 88 -42.43 -1.47 -4.59
N ASP A 89 -41.32 -1.62 -3.86
CA ASP A 89 -41.00 -0.79 -2.69
C ASP A 89 -40.98 0.70 -3.03
N ASN A 90 -40.40 1.07 -4.17
CA ASN A 90 -40.40 2.47 -4.62
C ASN A 90 -41.80 2.95 -5.02
N ARG A 91 -42.67 2.08 -5.52
CA ARG A 91 -44.06 2.43 -5.85
C ARG A 91 -44.88 2.63 -4.58
N ILE A 92 -44.76 1.71 -3.62
CA ILE A 92 -45.40 1.80 -2.29
C ILE A 92 -44.99 3.12 -1.62
N LYS A 93 -43.69 3.43 -1.55
CA LYS A 93 -43.20 4.69 -0.96
C LYS A 93 -43.81 5.96 -1.60
N LYS A 94 -44.12 5.94 -2.89
CA LYS A 94 -44.78 7.06 -3.57
C LYS A 94 -46.26 7.14 -3.18
N LEU A 95 -46.94 6.00 -3.18
CA LEU A 95 -48.34 5.89 -2.78
C LEU A 95 -48.54 6.27 -1.30
N GLU A 96 -47.65 5.88 -0.41
CA GLU A 96 -47.68 6.27 1.01
C GLU A 96 -47.59 7.79 1.20
N LYS A 97 -46.72 8.46 0.43
CA LYS A 97 -46.63 9.92 0.44
C LYS A 97 -47.91 10.57 -0.07
N GLU A 98 -48.44 10.08 -1.19
CA GLU A 98 -49.69 10.56 -1.79
C GLU A 98 -50.87 10.40 -0.82
N LYS A 99 -50.97 9.23 -0.19
CA LYS A 99 -51.95 8.92 0.86
C LYS A 99 -51.88 9.95 1.99
N GLY A 100 -50.69 10.24 2.49
CA GLY A 100 -50.49 11.22 3.56
C GLY A 100 -50.87 12.66 3.20
N TYR A 101 -50.83 13.05 1.92
CA TYR A 101 -51.37 14.34 1.46
C TYR A 101 -52.90 14.32 1.43
N LEU A 102 -53.50 13.28 0.86
CA LEU A 102 -54.96 13.12 0.76
C LEU A 102 -55.65 12.98 2.12
N GLU A 103 -54.98 12.38 3.10
CA GLU A 103 -55.44 12.32 4.50
C GLU A 103 -55.57 13.73 5.10
N ARG A 104 -54.66 14.67 4.76
CA ARG A 104 -54.75 16.08 5.22
C ARG A 104 -55.86 16.86 4.52
N GLU A 105 -56.21 16.45 3.31
CA GLU A 105 -57.28 17.02 2.50
C GLU A 105 -58.67 16.41 2.81
N ASN A 106 -58.75 15.47 3.78
CA ASN A 106 -59.97 14.74 4.15
C ASN A 106 -60.63 13.96 2.99
N GLU A 107 -59.84 13.49 2.03
CA GLU A 107 -60.29 12.78 0.83
C GLU A 107 -60.41 11.26 1.07
N THR A 108 -61.27 10.86 2.00
CA THR A 108 -61.38 9.48 2.56
C THR A 108 -61.51 8.39 1.49
N ASN A 109 -62.29 8.61 0.43
CA ASN A 109 -62.47 7.62 -0.64
C ASN A 109 -61.18 7.38 -1.44
N LYS A 110 -60.39 8.43 -1.70
CA LYS A 110 -59.11 8.32 -2.42
C LYS A 110 -58.05 7.66 -1.53
N VAL A 111 -58.05 7.97 -0.24
CA VAL A 111 -57.18 7.32 0.77
C VAL A 111 -57.41 5.81 0.82
N ASN A 112 -58.68 5.37 0.91
CA ASN A 112 -59.02 3.95 0.93
C ASN A 112 -58.57 3.23 -0.35
N LYS A 113 -58.73 3.87 -1.52
CA LYS A 113 -58.28 3.31 -2.81
C LYS A 113 -56.76 3.14 -2.87
N ILE A 114 -56.00 4.13 -2.39
CA ILE A 114 -54.53 4.03 -2.34
C ILE A 114 -54.10 2.94 -1.35
N GLN A 115 -54.76 2.81 -0.20
CA GLN A 115 -54.47 1.75 0.76
C GLN A 115 -54.65 0.37 0.14
N SER A 116 -55.75 0.11 -0.58
CA SER A 116 -55.94 -1.16 -1.28
C SER A 116 -54.84 -1.45 -2.30
N GLN A 117 -54.37 -0.43 -3.04
CA GLN A 117 -53.24 -0.60 -3.98
C GLN A 117 -51.93 -0.94 -3.27
N ILE A 118 -51.68 -0.35 -2.10
CA ILE A 118 -50.51 -0.68 -1.28
C ILE A 118 -50.59 -2.13 -0.80
N ASP A 119 -51.76 -2.58 -0.35
CA ASP A 119 -51.97 -3.95 0.13
C ASP A 119 -51.80 -4.98 -1.00
N GLU A 120 -52.32 -4.70 -2.20
CA GLU A 120 -52.08 -5.53 -3.41
C GLU A 120 -50.59 -5.64 -3.74
N LEU A 121 -49.87 -4.51 -3.73
CA LEU A 121 -48.43 -4.47 -4.00
C LEU A 121 -47.62 -5.22 -2.93
N ASN A 122 -48.03 -5.14 -1.66
CA ASN A 122 -47.42 -5.90 -0.56
C ASN A 122 -47.62 -7.41 -0.75
N ASN A 123 -48.82 -7.83 -1.13
CA ASN A 123 -49.11 -9.23 -1.44
C ASN A 123 -48.30 -9.73 -2.64
N GLU A 124 -48.22 -8.94 -3.72
CA GLU A 124 -47.39 -9.25 -4.89
C GLU A 124 -45.91 -9.45 -4.48
N LYS A 125 -45.39 -8.59 -3.61
CA LYS A 125 -44.02 -8.68 -3.10
C LYS A 125 -43.76 -9.98 -2.33
N ILE A 126 -44.72 -10.43 -1.51
CA ILE A 126 -44.66 -11.70 -0.76
C ILE A 126 -44.63 -12.88 -1.74
N GLU A 127 -45.52 -12.90 -2.72
CA GLU A 127 -45.60 -13.98 -3.71
C GLU A 127 -44.34 -14.08 -4.59
N ILE A 128 -43.74 -12.93 -4.92
CA ILE A 128 -42.47 -12.90 -5.65
C ILE A 128 -41.32 -13.40 -4.77
N ALA A 129 -41.32 -13.10 -3.47
CA ALA A 129 -40.28 -13.55 -2.54
C ALA A 129 -40.22 -15.09 -2.46
N LYS A 130 -41.38 -15.76 -2.48
CA LYS A 130 -41.49 -17.23 -2.48
C LYS A 130 -40.81 -17.90 -3.68
N LYS A 131 -40.58 -17.15 -4.77
CA LYS A 131 -39.89 -17.66 -5.98
C LYS A 131 -38.37 -17.68 -5.84
N ILE A 132 -37.80 -17.17 -4.74
CA ILE A 132 -36.37 -17.27 -4.46
C ILE A 132 -36.07 -18.73 -4.12
N PRO A 133 -35.14 -19.40 -4.83
CA PRO A 133 -34.75 -20.77 -4.51
C PRO A 133 -34.18 -20.89 -3.10
N SER A 134 -34.53 -21.97 -2.39
CA SER A 134 -34.09 -22.20 -1.00
C SER A 134 -32.57 -22.29 -0.84
N ASN A 135 -31.86 -22.74 -1.88
CA ASN A 135 -30.39 -22.82 -1.88
C ASN A 135 -29.70 -21.46 -2.13
N TRP A 136 -30.44 -20.37 -2.31
CA TRP A 136 -29.89 -19.06 -2.65
C TRP A 136 -28.89 -18.55 -1.61
N ASP A 137 -29.25 -18.58 -0.33
CA ASP A 137 -28.42 -17.97 0.72
C ASP A 137 -27.09 -18.71 0.87
N ASP A 138 -27.13 -20.05 0.91
CA ASP A 138 -25.92 -20.89 0.93
C ASP A 138 -25.05 -20.65 -0.31
N ALA A 139 -25.66 -20.65 -1.49
CA ALA A 139 -24.93 -20.45 -2.74
C ALA A 139 -24.29 -19.05 -2.82
N HIS A 140 -25.00 -18.02 -2.35
CA HIS A 140 -24.53 -16.64 -2.34
C HIS A 140 -23.43 -16.42 -1.28
N ASN A 141 -23.55 -17.01 -0.10
CA ASN A 141 -22.54 -16.92 0.95
C ASN A 141 -21.25 -17.65 0.54
N LYS A 142 -21.36 -18.82 -0.09
CA LYS A 142 -20.21 -19.52 -0.66
C LYS A 142 -19.54 -18.69 -1.77
N TYR A 143 -20.30 -18.07 -2.67
CA TYR A 143 -19.74 -17.14 -3.66
C TYR A 143 -18.98 -15.98 -2.98
N LYS A 144 -19.57 -15.34 -1.96
CA LYS A 144 -18.94 -14.23 -1.23
C LYS A 144 -17.62 -14.64 -0.61
N ALA A 145 -17.56 -15.80 0.03
CA ALA A 145 -16.33 -16.34 0.63
C ALA A 145 -15.24 -16.51 -0.43
N LEU A 146 -15.54 -17.19 -1.54
CA LEU A 146 -14.58 -17.40 -2.64
C LEU A 146 -14.11 -16.07 -3.28
N ALA A 147 -15.04 -15.13 -3.48
CA ALA A 147 -14.73 -13.81 -4.01
C ALA A 147 -13.83 -13.00 -3.04
N MET A 148 -14.06 -13.15 -1.73
CA MET A 148 -13.24 -12.53 -0.70
C MET A 148 -11.83 -13.11 -0.66
N GLU A 149 -11.66 -14.43 -0.81
CA GLU A 149 -10.35 -15.06 -0.87
C GLU A 149 -9.55 -14.60 -2.10
N LYS A 150 -10.18 -14.55 -3.29
CA LYS A 150 -9.55 -13.94 -4.48
C LYS A 150 -9.14 -12.49 -4.22
N LYS A 151 -10.01 -11.69 -3.59
CA LYS A 151 -9.71 -10.28 -3.27
C LYS A 151 -8.51 -10.17 -2.33
N LYS A 152 -8.43 -11.02 -1.30
CA LYS A 152 -7.30 -11.08 -0.37
C LYS A 152 -6.01 -11.43 -1.09
N ALA A 153 -6.01 -12.47 -1.94
CA ALA A 153 -4.84 -12.87 -2.72
C ALA A 153 -4.31 -11.73 -3.60
N VAL A 154 -5.19 -11.04 -4.34
CA VAL A 154 -4.82 -9.88 -5.17
C VAL A 154 -4.28 -8.73 -4.34
N THR A 155 -4.88 -8.46 -3.18
CA THR A 155 -4.44 -7.36 -2.29
C THR A 155 -3.06 -7.65 -1.69
N LYS A 156 -2.83 -8.89 -1.23
CA LYS A 156 -1.54 -9.33 -0.68
C LYS A 156 -0.44 -9.21 -1.74
N TYR A 157 -0.68 -9.72 -2.95
CA TYR A 157 0.23 -9.57 -4.08
C TYR A 157 0.57 -8.11 -4.39
N LYS A 158 -0.44 -7.23 -4.49
CA LYS A 158 -0.21 -5.81 -4.80
C LYS A 158 0.68 -5.17 -3.75
N ARG A 159 0.31 -5.30 -2.47
CA ARG A 159 1.11 -4.76 -1.35
C ARG A 159 2.55 -5.27 -1.37
N ASN A 160 2.75 -6.56 -1.65
CA ASN A 160 4.07 -7.15 -1.76
C ASN A 160 4.91 -6.49 -2.85
N VAL A 161 4.43 -6.48 -4.11
CA VAL A 161 5.21 -5.93 -5.22
C VAL A 161 5.48 -4.43 -5.08
N ASP A 162 4.53 -3.71 -4.49
CA ASP A 162 4.67 -2.28 -4.22
C ASP A 162 5.73 -2.01 -3.17
N SER A 163 5.69 -2.76 -2.07
CA SER A 163 6.68 -2.67 -1.01
C SER A 163 8.06 -3.01 -1.53
N VAL A 164 8.21 -4.09 -2.31
CA VAL A 164 9.51 -4.48 -2.88
C VAL A 164 10.08 -3.33 -3.70
N TYR A 165 9.30 -2.78 -4.63
CA TYR A 165 9.78 -1.70 -5.49
C TYR A 165 10.09 -0.41 -4.70
N GLN A 166 9.21 0.00 -3.78
CA GLN A 166 9.43 1.18 -2.94
C GLN A 166 10.68 1.04 -2.06
N ASN A 167 10.93 -0.15 -1.52
CA ASN A 167 12.08 -0.40 -0.66
C ASN A 167 13.40 -0.24 -1.43
N ILE A 168 13.45 -0.74 -2.67
CA ILE A 168 14.61 -0.53 -3.55
C ILE A 168 14.82 0.96 -3.83
N GLN A 169 13.76 1.71 -4.14
CA GLN A 169 13.88 3.17 -4.35
C GLN A 169 14.38 3.88 -3.09
N LYS A 170 13.84 3.54 -1.92
CA LYS A 170 14.25 4.12 -0.64
C LYS A 170 15.73 3.87 -0.35
N LEU A 171 16.22 2.65 -0.56
CA LEU A 171 17.64 2.35 -0.32
C LEU A 171 18.55 3.11 -1.30
N LYS A 172 18.17 3.19 -2.58
CA LYS A 172 18.87 3.99 -3.58
C LYS A 172 18.94 5.46 -3.17
N GLU A 173 17.85 6.01 -2.63
CA GLU A 173 17.79 7.39 -2.13
C GLU A 173 18.72 7.60 -0.93
N ILE A 174 18.71 6.71 0.06
CA ILE A 174 19.62 6.77 1.22
C ILE A 174 21.08 6.81 0.76
N ILE A 175 21.47 5.95 -0.18
CA ILE A 175 22.84 5.91 -0.70
C ILE A 175 23.17 7.22 -1.44
N LYS A 176 22.30 7.69 -2.34
CA LYS A 176 22.51 8.93 -3.10
C LYS A 176 22.58 10.19 -2.23
N ASP A 177 21.88 10.19 -1.10
CA ASP A 177 21.90 11.31 -0.15
C ASP A 177 23.21 11.44 0.64
N GLN A 178 24.20 10.58 0.38
CA GLN A 178 25.56 10.71 0.89
C GLN A 178 26.16 12.10 0.65
N ASP A 179 25.96 12.69 -0.53
CA ASP A 179 26.46 14.04 -0.84
C ASP A 179 25.87 15.11 0.09
N LYS A 180 24.59 14.97 0.45
CA LYS A 180 23.95 15.87 1.42
C LYS A 180 24.52 15.65 2.82
N LEU A 181 24.77 14.38 3.18
CA LEU A 181 25.35 14.01 4.47
C LEU A 181 26.77 14.56 4.63
N ASN A 182 27.61 14.47 3.60
CA ASN A 182 28.99 14.98 3.60
C ASN A 182 29.06 16.50 3.83
N LYS A 183 28.06 17.26 3.37
CA LYS A 183 27.99 18.72 3.59
C LYS A 183 27.79 19.11 5.06
N LEU A 184 27.49 18.15 5.94
CA LEU A 184 27.30 18.37 7.37
C LEU A 184 28.58 18.18 8.22
N ASP A 185 29.71 17.80 7.62
CA ASP A 185 30.93 17.41 8.35
C ASP A 185 31.32 18.43 9.41
N TYR A 186 31.51 19.67 8.99
CA TYR A 186 31.89 20.75 9.89
C TYR A 186 30.81 21.03 10.95
N LYS A 187 29.54 20.87 10.61
CA LYS A 187 28.42 21.19 11.50
C LYS A 187 28.23 20.15 12.59
N ILE A 188 28.43 18.87 12.29
CA ILE A 188 28.23 17.76 13.22
C ILE A 188 29.48 17.54 14.07
N LEU A 189 30.66 17.46 13.46
CA LEU A 189 31.91 17.17 14.18
C LEU A 189 32.27 18.26 15.20
N ASN A 190 32.01 19.53 14.88
CA ASN A 190 32.29 20.65 15.78
C ASN A 190 31.13 20.98 16.73
N LEU A 191 30.00 20.26 16.64
CA LEU A 191 28.79 20.60 17.40
C LEU A 191 29.06 20.59 18.91
N LYS A 192 29.82 19.60 19.38
CA LYS A 192 30.22 19.46 20.78
C LYS A 192 31.00 20.67 21.29
N GLU A 193 32.01 21.13 20.56
CA GLU A 193 32.76 22.31 20.97
C GLU A 193 31.93 23.59 20.94
N LEU A 194 31.09 23.75 19.93
CA LEU A 194 30.32 24.97 19.70
C LEU A 194 29.19 25.15 20.73
N ILE A 195 28.56 24.05 21.17
CA ILE A 195 27.47 24.11 22.16
C ILE A 195 27.94 24.66 23.51
N PHE A 196 29.13 24.28 23.98
CA PHE A 196 29.62 24.69 25.30
C PHE A 196 30.38 26.02 25.31
N LYS A 197 30.77 26.54 24.13
CA LYS A 197 31.39 27.86 23.99
C LYS A 197 30.35 28.99 23.95
N GLU A 198 29.08 28.67 23.74
CA GLU A 198 28.01 29.64 23.51
C GLU A 198 26.94 29.60 24.62
N SER A 199 25.94 30.49 24.51
CA SER A 199 24.80 30.45 25.40
C SER A 199 23.99 29.16 25.21
N LYS A 200 23.26 28.75 26.26
CA LYS A 200 22.36 27.59 26.22
C LYS A 200 21.34 27.70 25.08
N ASP A 201 20.82 28.89 24.79
CA ASP A 201 19.85 29.09 23.70
C ASP A 201 20.50 28.93 22.32
N ASP A 202 21.69 29.52 22.13
CA ASP A 202 22.44 29.40 20.88
C ASP A 202 22.85 27.96 20.59
N GLY A 203 23.33 27.22 21.61
CA GLY A 203 23.63 25.80 21.51
C GLY A 203 22.41 24.97 21.09
N MET A 204 21.23 25.25 21.67
CA MET A 204 19.99 24.60 21.26
C MET A 204 19.60 24.94 19.80
N ASN A 205 19.77 26.20 19.39
CA ASN A 205 19.45 26.65 18.03
C ASN A 205 20.39 26.05 16.98
N ARG A 206 21.66 25.83 17.32
CA ARG A 206 22.62 25.09 16.48
C ARG A 206 22.18 23.64 16.27
N ILE A 207 21.88 22.93 17.35
CA ILE A 207 21.40 21.54 17.24
C ILE A 207 20.13 21.47 16.39
N LYS A 208 19.17 22.37 16.64
CA LYS A 208 17.92 22.45 15.88
C LYS A 208 18.14 22.72 14.38
N SER A 209 19.15 23.52 14.03
CA SER A 209 19.51 23.81 12.65
C SER A 209 20.07 22.57 11.94
N VAL A 210 20.88 21.76 12.62
CA VAL A 210 21.37 20.48 12.10
C VAL A 210 20.23 19.47 11.98
N GLU A 211 19.35 19.35 12.99
CA GLU A 211 18.15 18.51 12.94
C GLU A 211 17.29 18.81 11.70
N LYS A 212 17.15 20.09 11.34
CA LYS A 212 16.38 20.50 10.16
C LYS A 212 16.99 19.98 8.86
N ILE A 213 18.31 20.05 8.72
CA ILE A 213 19.00 19.54 7.51
C ILE A 213 18.91 18.01 7.47
N LEU A 214 19.09 17.33 8.61
CA LEU A 214 18.95 15.87 8.69
C LEU A 214 17.55 15.37 8.32
N ASN A 215 16.49 16.18 8.48
CA ASN A 215 15.14 15.80 8.01
C ASN A 215 15.03 15.65 6.48
N GLU A 216 15.92 16.30 5.74
CA GLU A 216 15.92 16.33 4.27
C GLU A 216 16.86 15.26 3.68
N ILE A 217 17.50 14.46 4.55
CA ILE A 217 18.45 13.40 4.21
C ILE A 217 17.80 12.06 4.53
N ALA A 218 17.59 11.23 3.51
CA ALA A 218 17.03 9.90 3.70
C ALA A 218 17.93 9.04 4.59
N GLY A 219 17.34 8.35 5.58
CA GLY A 219 18.05 7.43 6.48
C GLY A 219 18.85 8.10 7.60
N ALA A 220 18.68 9.40 7.83
CA ALA A 220 19.42 10.15 8.86
C ALA A 220 18.65 10.27 10.20
N GLU A 221 17.58 9.49 10.38
CA GLU A 221 16.67 9.61 11.53
C GLU A 221 17.34 9.30 12.86
N THR A 222 18.25 8.32 12.88
CA THR A 222 18.98 7.89 14.09
C THR A 222 19.90 9.00 14.61
N ILE A 223 20.68 9.64 13.73
CA ILE A 223 21.53 10.79 14.06
C ILE A 223 20.67 11.92 14.63
N LYS A 224 19.60 12.26 13.92
CA LYS A 224 18.65 13.30 14.34
C LYS A 224 18.04 12.99 15.70
N GLU A 225 17.70 11.73 15.97
CA GLU A 225 17.11 11.32 17.24
C GLU A 225 18.08 11.57 18.40
N LYS A 226 19.37 11.22 18.25
CA LYS A 226 20.41 11.48 19.24
C LYS A 226 20.59 12.98 19.48
N LEU A 227 20.68 13.77 18.41
CA LEU A 227 20.75 15.23 18.50
C LEU A 227 19.51 15.85 19.17
N SER A 228 18.31 15.36 18.84
CA SER A 228 17.07 15.84 19.47
C SER A 228 17.01 15.50 20.95
N LYS A 229 17.54 14.34 21.37
CA LYS A 229 17.69 14.01 22.78
C LYS A 229 18.70 14.95 23.45
N ALA A 230 19.86 15.19 22.85
CA ALA A 230 20.87 16.11 23.39
C ALA A 230 20.30 17.52 23.60
N ARG A 231 19.57 18.05 22.60
CA ARG A 231 18.89 19.35 22.71
C ARG A 231 17.85 19.41 23.82
N ARG A 232 17.05 18.35 23.99
CA ARG A 232 16.05 18.26 25.07
C ARG A 232 16.70 18.20 26.43
N THR A 233 17.84 17.51 26.56
CA THR A 233 18.62 17.46 27.80
C THR A 233 19.22 18.82 28.12
N LEU A 234 19.83 19.49 27.13
CA LEU A 234 20.37 20.85 27.27
C LEU A 234 19.32 21.87 27.73
N LYS A 235 18.06 21.70 27.30
CA LYS A 235 16.95 22.59 27.69
C LYS A 235 16.66 22.58 29.19
N LYS A 236 16.94 21.48 29.91
CA LYS A 236 16.65 21.35 31.33
C LYS A 236 17.48 22.31 32.18
N ASP A 237 16.97 22.73 33.33
CA ASP A 237 17.69 23.65 34.22
C ASP A 237 18.82 22.93 34.98
N ASP A 238 18.65 21.63 35.24
CA ASP A 238 19.60 20.70 35.84
C ASP A 238 20.34 19.86 34.78
N ALA A 239 20.65 20.45 33.62
CA ALA A 239 21.22 19.73 32.49
C ALA A 239 22.56 19.03 32.84
N ASP A 240 22.58 17.70 32.70
CA ASP A 240 23.80 16.90 32.85
C ASP A 240 24.66 16.97 31.58
N ILE A 241 25.79 17.68 31.69
CA ILE A 241 26.77 17.87 30.62
C ILE A 241 27.34 16.54 30.13
N ASN A 242 27.53 15.55 31.01
CA ASN A 242 28.05 14.24 30.63
C ASN A 242 27.06 13.50 29.72
N ILE A 243 25.77 13.53 30.05
CA ILE A 243 24.72 12.92 29.22
C ILE A 243 24.67 13.61 27.84
N ILE A 244 24.78 14.94 27.80
CA ILE A 244 24.81 15.68 26.54
C ILE A 244 26.02 15.26 25.70
N ASN A 245 27.20 15.19 26.30
CA ASN A 245 28.42 14.76 25.62
C ASN A 245 28.28 13.34 25.04
N ILE A 246 27.77 12.39 25.83
CA ILE A 246 27.53 11.02 25.37
C ILE A 246 26.60 11.02 24.14
N LEU A 247 25.48 11.75 24.18
CA LEU A 247 24.53 11.80 23.06
C LEU A 247 25.13 12.44 21.80
N LEU A 248 26.02 13.43 21.96
CA LEU A 248 26.73 14.06 20.85
C LEU A 248 27.80 13.15 20.26
N ASP A 249 28.54 12.43 21.12
CA ASP A 249 29.54 11.46 20.69
C ASP A 249 28.86 10.28 19.95
N GLU A 250 27.76 9.74 20.48
CA GLU A 250 26.95 8.73 19.79
C GLU A 250 26.43 9.24 18.43
N ALA A 251 25.99 10.50 18.35
CA ALA A 251 25.54 11.09 17.09
C ALA A 251 26.69 11.19 16.06
N ASN A 252 27.90 11.54 16.53
CA ASN A 252 29.10 11.62 15.70
C ASN A 252 29.55 10.24 15.23
N GLU A 253 29.54 9.23 16.08
CA GLU A 253 29.87 7.84 15.73
C GLU A 253 28.92 7.32 14.64
N ILE A 254 27.60 7.50 14.82
CA ILE A 254 26.60 7.12 13.82
C ILE A 254 26.83 7.90 12.52
N TYR A 255 27.13 9.20 12.61
CA TYR A 255 27.38 10.04 11.43
C TYR A 255 28.59 9.57 10.62
N ILE A 256 29.71 9.23 11.27
CA ILE A 256 30.92 8.71 10.62
C ILE A 256 30.60 7.37 9.96
N PHE A 257 29.96 6.45 10.68
CA PHE A 257 29.57 5.16 10.15
C PHE A 257 28.64 5.30 8.93
N GLU A 258 27.64 6.19 9.01
CA GLU A 258 26.72 6.50 7.91
C GLU A 258 27.45 6.98 6.65
N LYS A 259 28.49 7.79 6.79
CA LYS A 259 29.30 8.23 5.65
C LYS A 259 30.10 7.09 5.04
N GLU A 260 30.76 6.30 5.87
CA GLU A 260 31.64 5.22 5.42
C GLU A 260 30.89 4.16 4.64
N TRP A 261 29.78 3.65 5.19
CA TRP A 261 29.02 2.60 4.52
C TRP A 261 28.35 3.12 3.25
N ARG A 262 27.82 4.36 3.23
CA ARG A 262 27.20 4.94 2.04
C ARG A 262 28.23 5.13 0.92
N ALA A 263 29.45 5.58 1.24
CA ALA A 263 30.52 5.73 0.26
C ALA A 263 30.92 4.41 -0.40
N LYS A 264 30.92 3.32 0.36
CA LYS A 264 31.13 1.97 -0.19
C LYS A 264 29.91 1.53 -1.02
N ALA A 265 28.71 1.71 -0.49
CA ALA A 265 27.45 1.34 -1.16
C ALA A 265 27.25 2.07 -2.50
N GLU A 266 27.65 3.34 -2.60
CA GLU A 266 27.56 4.12 -3.84
C GLU A 266 28.36 3.50 -4.98
N LYS A 267 29.53 2.92 -4.66
CA LYS A 267 30.41 2.29 -5.65
C LYS A 267 30.03 0.85 -5.94
N GLU A 268 29.69 0.08 -4.91
CA GLU A 268 29.53 -1.37 -5.02
C GLU A 268 28.07 -1.80 -5.19
N LEU A 269 27.14 -1.18 -4.46
CA LEU A 269 25.75 -1.63 -4.36
C LEU A 269 24.80 -0.83 -5.25
N LEU A 270 24.96 0.50 -5.36
CA LEU A 270 24.06 1.36 -6.13
C LEU A 270 23.99 0.98 -7.62
N PRO A 271 25.10 0.64 -8.32
CA PRO A 271 25.02 0.15 -9.70
C PRO A 271 24.20 -1.14 -9.82
N GLN A 272 24.34 -2.06 -8.86
CA GLN A 272 23.61 -3.32 -8.85
C GLN A 272 22.13 -3.12 -8.52
N LEU A 273 21.80 -2.22 -7.59
CA LEU A 273 20.43 -1.80 -7.31
C LEU A 273 19.77 -1.16 -8.55
N ASN A 274 20.51 -0.37 -9.34
CA ASN A 274 19.99 0.18 -10.59
C ASN A 274 19.71 -0.92 -11.62
N LYS A 275 20.65 -1.86 -11.81
CA LYS A 275 20.47 -3.02 -12.71
C LYS A 275 19.26 -3.86 -12.29
N PHE A 276 19.12 -4.12 -11.00
CA PHE A 276 17.99 -4.88 -10.47
C PHE A 276 16.67 -4.12 -10.65
N ASP A 277 16.63 -2.84 -10.29
CA ASP A 277 15.47 -1.95 -10.50
C ASP A 277 15.01 -1.95 -11.96
N ASP A 278 15.94 -1.79 -12.90
CA ASP A 278 15.66 -1.84 -14.33
C ASP A 278 15.10 -3.19 -14.78
N SER A 279 15.53 -4.28 -14.15
CA SER A 279 15.03 -5.62 -14.46
C SER A 279 13.60 -5.87 -13.96
N ILE A 280 13.18 -5.19 -12.88
CA ILE A 280 11.88 -5.41 -12.24
C ILE A 280 10.86 -4.30 -12.49
N LYS A 281 11.26 -3.13 -13.02
CA LYS A 281 10.38 -1.97 -13.21
C LYS A 281 9.14 -2.24 -14.04
N ASN A 282 9.24 -3.14 -15.03
CA ASN A 282 8.14 -3.52 -15.92
C ASN A 282 7.30 -4.70 -15.40
N THR A 283 7.67 -5.29 -14.27
CA THR A 283 6.99 -6.44 -13.67
C THR A 283 6.51 -6.12 -12.25
N ILE A 284 7.40 -6.22 -11.26
CA ILE A 284 7.12 -5.92 -9.85
C ILE A 284 6.81 -4.42 -9.70
N GLY A 285 7.62 -3.56 -10.31
CA GLY A 285 7.51 -2.11 -10.23
C GLY A 285 6.43 -1.45 -11.08
N LEU A 286 5.76 -2.20 -11.96
CA LEU A 286 4.93 -1.62 -13.03
C LEU A 286 3.80 -0.72 -12.51
N ARG A 287 3.22 -1.06 -11.35
CA ARG A 287 2.09 -0.32 -10.78
C ARG A 287 2.49 1.07 -10.28
N LEU A 288 3.76 1.26 -9.96
CA LEU A 288 4.33 2.50 -9.42
C LEU A 288 5.03 3.34 -10.48
N GLN A 289 5.01 2.92 -11.75
CA GLN A 289 5.52 3.73 -12.86
C GLN A 289 4.58 4.91 -13.11
N GLU A 290 5.14 6.09 -13.34
CA GLU A 290 4.36 7.30 -13.67
C GLU A 290 3.62 7.17 -15.01
N LYS A 291 4.22 6.44 -15.97
CA LYS A 291 3.70 6.27 -17.32
C LYS A 291 3.86 4.82 -17.78
N LEU A 292 2.86 4.34 -18.50
CA LEU A 292 2.95 3.07 -19.22
C LEU A 292 3.81 3.24 -20.47
N THR A 293 4.54 2.19 -20.84
CA THR A 293 5.17 2.12 -22.15
C THR A 293 4.11 2.05 -23.25
N LYS A 294 4.49 2.40 -24.49
CA LYS A 294 3.58 2.34 -25.65
C LYS A 294 2.98 0.94 -25.83
N GLU A 295 3.78 -0.10 -25.59
CA GLU A 295 3.36 -1.49 -25.68
C GLU A 295 2.34 -1.87 -24.58
N GLN A 296 2.63 -1.51 -23.33
CA GLN A 296 1.71 -1.70 -22.20
C GLN A 296 0.38 -0.96 -22.43
N ALA A 297 0.45 0.27 -22.95
CA ALA A 297 -0.74 1.06 -23.27
C ALA A 297 -1.58 0.41 -24.37
N LYS A 298 -0.95 -0.10 -25.45
CA LYS A 298 -1.64 -0.85 -26.51
C LYS A 298 -2.33 -2.12 -25.96
N TYR A 299 -1.63 -2.89 -25.13
CA TYR A 299 -2.20 -4.09 -24.50
C TYR A 299 -3.45 -3.74 -23.66
N VAL A 300 -3.35 -2.70 -22.82
CA VAL A 300 -4.47 -2.25 -21.99
C VAL A 300 -5.62 -1.74 -22.85
N ALA A 301 -5.35 -0.99 -23.93
CA ALA A 301 -6.37 -0.52 -24.85
C ALA A 301 -7.12 -1.68 -25.53
N ALA A 302 -6.39 -2.68 -26.02
CA ALA A 302 -6.97 -3.89 -26.62
C ALA A 302 -7.86 -4.63 -25.62
N CYS A 303 -7.34 -4.90 -24.42
CA CYS A 303 -8.07 -5.61 -23.35
C CYS A 303 -9.30 -4.87 -22.81
N ARG A 304 -9.36 -3.54 -22.94
CA ARG A 304 -10.55 -2.74 -22.55
C ARG A 304 -11.59 -2.61 -23.66
N SER A 305 -11.21 -2.92 -24.89
CA SER A 305 -12.10 -2.87 -26.06
C SER A 305 -12.88 -4.17 -26.25
N THR A 306 -12.53 -5.21 -25.49
CA THR A 306 -13.21 -6.51 -25.37
C THR A 306 -14.10 -6.56 -24.14
#